data_AF-A0A7L1CX89-F1
#
_entry.id   AF-A0A7L1CX89-F1
#
_cell.length_a   1.000
_cell.length_b   1.000
_cell.length_c   1.000
_cell.angle_alpha   90.00
_cell.angle_beta   90.00
_cell.angle_gamma   90.00
#
_symmetry.space_group_name_H-M   'P 1'
#
loop_
_entity.id
_entity.type
_entity.pdbx_description
1 polymer ?
#
loop_
_entity_poly.entity_id
_entity_poly.type
_entity_poly.pdbx_seq_one_letter_code
_entity_poly.pdbx_strand_id
1 'polypeptide(L)' 'FLAVAAARAQVQQEPSAETTEGTEITINCSHPNIKMTELIYWYRLLPGRGPELLVSGHKGSKALP' A
#
# COMPACT_ATOMS: atom_id res chain seq x y z
N PHE A 1 -22.48 -17.66 -8.91
CA PHE A 1 -21.56 -16.53 -8.72
C PHE A 1 -20.86 -16.71 -7.38
N LEU A 2 -19.56 -17.05 -7.38
CA LEU A 2 -18.79 -17.18 -6.14
C LEU A 2 -18.41 -15.77 -5.68
N ALA A 3 -18.99 -15.31 -4.57
CA ALA A 3 -18.56 -14.07 -3.93
C ALA A 3 -17.23 -14.34 -3.23
N VAL A 4 -16.12 -13.84 -3.81
CA VAL A 4 -14.83 -13.82 -3.13
C VAL A 4 -14.92 -12.72 -2.07
N ALA A 5 -15.01 -13.11 -0.80
CA ALA A 5 -14.90 -12.17 0.30
C ALA A 5 -13.45 -11.65 0.33
N ALA A 6 -13.24 -10.43 -0.17
CA ALA A 6 -11.99 -9.74 0.02
C ALA A 6 -11.86 -9.38 1.51
N ALA A 7 -11.01 -10.10 2.24
CA ALA A 7 -10.57 -9.66 3.56
C ALA A 7 -9.81 -8.35 3.37
N ARG A 8 -10.47 -7.22 3.59
CA ARG A 8 -9.79 -5.92 3.59
C ARG A 8 -8.89 -5.91 4.82
N ALA A 9 -7.59 -5.69 4.61
CA ALA A 9 -6.73 -5.23 5.69
C ALA A 9 -7.38 -3.97 6.31
N GLN A 10 -7.36 -3.83 7.63
CA GLN A 10 -7.94 -2.66 8.32
C GLN A 10 -7.02 -1.44 8.17
N VAL A 11 -6.76 -1.08 6.91
CA VAL A 11 -5.94 0.05 6.49
C VAL A 11 -6.84 1.17 6.00
N GLN A 12 -6.49 2.39 6.38
CA GLN A 12 -7.10 3.61 5.85
C GLN A 12 -6.07 4.29 4.95
N GLN A 13 -6.44 4.49 3.70
CA GLN A 13 -5.61 5.11 2.66
C GLN A 13 -6.48 6.11 1.89
N GLU A 14 -5.87 7.20 1.43
CA GLU A 14 -6.54 8.12 0.52
C GLU A 14 -6.89 7.41 -0.79
N PRO A 15 -8.13 7.55 -1.30
CA PRO A 15 -8.58 6.81 -2.48
C PRO A 15 -7.88 7.24 -3.77
N SER A 16 -7.30 8.44 -3.80
CA SER A 16 -6.63 9.02 -4.95
C SER A 16 -5.53 9.97 -4.51
N ALA A 17 -4.48 10.07 -5.31
CA ALA A 17 -3.45 11.09 -5.18
C ALA A 17 -3.01 11.49 -6.59
N GLU A 18 -2.86 12.79 -6.83
CA GLU A 18 -2.45 13.34 -8.13
C GLU A 18 -1.27 14.28 -7.91
N THR A 19 -0.33 14.28 -8.86
CA THR A 19 0.83 15.17 -8.86
C THR A 19 1.22 15.49 -10.31
N THR A 20 2.08 16.48 -10.50
CA THR A 20 2.64 16.80 -11.81
C THR A 20 3.77 15.82 -12.19
N GLU A 21 3.93 15.55 -13.48
CA GLU A 21 5.02 14.69 -13.97
C GLU A 21 6.38 15.21 -13.49
N GLY A 22 7.25 14.29 -13.05
CA GLY A 22 8.56 14.63 -12.49
C GLY A 22 8.53 15.14 -11.04
N THR A 23 7.35 15.25 -10.42
CA THR A 23 7.21 15.60 -9.01
C THR A 23 7.06 14.34 -8.16
N GLU A 24 7.69 14.31 -6.99
CA GLU A 24 7.52 13.23 -6.03
C GLU A 24 6.07 13.19 -5.50
N ILE A 25 5.57 12.00 -5.20
CA ILE A 25 4.24 11.80 -4.60
C ILE A 25 4.34 10.93 -3.36
N THR A 26 3.64 11.35 -2.31
CA THR A 26 3.56 10.59 -1.06
C THR A 26 2.18 9.96 -0.95
N ILE A 27 2.12 8.62 -1.02
CA ILE A 27 0.88 7.86 -0.80
C ILE A 27 0.86 7.37 0.64
N ASN A 28 -0.12 7.86 1.41
CA ASN A 28 -0.24 7.54 2.82
C ASN A 28 -1.17 6.34 3.06
N CYS A 29 -0.82 5.54 4.06
CA CYS A 29 -1.64 4.47 4.60
C CYS A 29 -1.50 4.49 6.13
N SER A 30 -2.60 4.33 6.84
CA SER A 30 -2.61 4.12 8.29
C SER A 30 -3.19 2.76 8.63
N HIS A 31 -2.50 2.01 9.49
CA HIS A 31 -2.95 0.74 10.03
C HIS A 31 -2.88 0.82 11.56
N PRO A 32 -3.91 1.36 12.24
CA PRO A 32 -3.80 1.74 13.65
C PRO A 32 -3.46 0.56 14.57
N ASN A 33 -3.93 -0.64 14.21
CA ASN A 33 -3.76 -1.86 15.00
C ASN A 33 -2.64 -2.79 14.50
N ILE A 34 -1.72 -2.31 13.65
CA ILE A 34 -0.67 -3.16 13.09
C ILE A 34 0.31 -3.62 14.18
N LYS A 35 0.59 -4.92 14.19
CA LYS A 35 1.59 -5.53 15.09
C LYS A 35 3.00 -5.32 14.53
N MET A 36 4.00 -5.30 15.42
CA MET A 36 5.41 -5.19 15.01
C MET A 36 5.87 -6.33 14.09
N THR A 37 5.22 -7.49 14.18
CA THR A 37 5.50 -8.67 13.36
C THR A 37 4.81 -8.67 12.01
N GLU A 38 3.93 -7.71 11.75
CA GLU A 38 3.17 -7.62 10.49
C GLU A 38 3.91 -6.74 9.47
N LEU A 39 3.94 -7.21 8.24
CA LEU A 39 4.54 -6.51 7.10
C LEU A 39 3.44 -5.78 6.33
N ILE A 40 3.72 -4.52 6.01
CA ILE A 40 2.99 -3.71 5.03
C ILE A 40 3.66 -3.94 3.69
N TYR A 41 2.87 -4.29 2.68
CA TYR A 41 3.32 -4.46 1.31
C TYR A 41 2.64 -3.42 0.41
N TRP A 42 3.43 -2.72 -0.38
CA TRP A 42 2.95 -1.77 -1.38
C TRP A 42 3.07 -2.37 -2.77
N TYR A 43 1.92 -2.56 -3.42
CA TYR A 43 1.87 -3.07 -4.77
C TYR A 43 1.43 -1.99 -5.75
N ARG A 44 2.03 -1.98 -6.94
CA ARG A 44 1.56 -1.21 -8.09
C ARG A 44 0.81 -2.13 -9.04
N LEU A 45 -0.37 -1.72 -9.45
CA LEU A 45 -1.14 -2.41 -10.50
C LEU A 45 -1.36 -1.44 -11.66
N LEU A 46 -0.74 -1.74 -12.80
CA LEU A 46 -0.94 -1.00 -14.05
C LEU A 46 -1.95 -1.74 -14.93
N PRO A 47 -2.74 -1.03 -15.77
CA PRO A 47 -3.67 -1.67 -16.69
C PRO A 47 -2.99 -2.75 -17.54
N GLY A 48 -3.61 -3.93 -17.60
CA GLY A 48 -3.11 -5.07 -18.39
C GLY A 48 -1.90 -5.80 -17.81
N ARG A 49 -1.47 -5.50 -16.58
CA ARG A 49 -0.35 -6.16 -15.90
C ARG A 49 -0.79 -6.80 -14.59
N GLY A 50 0.00 -7.76 -14.10
CA GLY A 50 -0.15 -8.29 -12.74
C GLY A 50 0.34 -7.28 -11.68
N PRO A 51 0.02 -7.51 -10.39
CA PRO A 51 0.55 -6.70 -9.30
C PRO A 51 2.09 -6.79 -9.23
N GLU A 52 2.73 -5.64 -9.06
CA GLU A 52 4.18 -5.52 -8.89
C GLU A 52 4.48 -5.02 -7.48
N LEU A 53 5.32 -5.75 -6.72
CA LEU A 53 5.75 -5.30 -5.39
C LEU A 53 6.72 -4.13 -5.54
N LEU A 54 6.38 -2.98 -4.95
CA LEU A 54 7.24 -1.81 -4.91
C LEU A 54 8.17 -1.84 -3.69
N VAL A 55 7.57 -1.97 -2.50
CA VAL A 55 8.29 -1.93 -1.22
C VAL A 55 7.51 -2.69 -0.16
N SER A 56 8.24 -3.23 0.82
CA SER A 56 7.68 -3.80 2.04
C SER A 56 8.35 -3.22 3.27
N GLY A 57 7.62 -3.05 4.35
CA GLY A 57 8.16 -2.59 5.63
C GLY A 57 7.32 -3.07 6.80
N HIS A 58 7.83 -2.93 8.02
CA HIS A 58 7.08 -3.24 9.24
C HIS A 58 7.06 -2.01 10.14
N LYS A 59 6.20 -2.03 11.16
CA LYS A 59 6.22 -0.97 12.17
C LYS A 59 7.62 -0.86 12.78
N GLY A 60 8.24 0.33 12.72
CA GLY A 60 9.60 0.57 13.20
C GLY A 60 10.73 0.42 12.17
N SER A 61 10.44 0.03 10.92
CA SER A 61 11.45 0.13 9.85
C SER A 61 11.76 1.60 9.55
N LYS A 62 13.05 1.96 9.43
CA LYS A 62 13.45 3.28 8.92
C LYS A 62 13.05 3.38 7.45
N ALA A 63 12.51 4.52 7.03
CA ALA A 63 12.33 4.80 5.62
C ALA A 63 13.69 4.68 4.91
N LEU A 64 13.71 4.00 3.76
CA LEU A 64 14.89 4.01 2.89
C LEU A 64 15.15 5.47 2.48
N PRO A 65 16.42 5.94 2.47
CA PRO A 65 16.76 7.29 2.05
C PRO A 65 16.45 7.54 0.57
#